data_AF-A0A4Q9DLN9-F1
#
_entry.id   AF-A0A4Q9DLN9-F1
#
_cell.length_a   1.000
_cell.length_b   1.000
_cell.length_c   1.000
_cell.angle_alpha   90.00
_cell.angle_beta   90.00
_cell.angle_gamma   90.00
#
_symmetry.space_group_name_H-M   'P 1'
#
loop_
_entity.id
_entity.type
_entity.pdbx_description
1 polymer ?
#
loop_
_entity_poly.entity_id
_entity_poly.type
_entity_poly.pdbx_seq_one_letter_code
_entity_poly.pdbx_strand_id
1 'polypeptide(L)'
;MSNCSTATIVVGVGDTVRLPIRLRSGERILKCISRNCSIATCSSTATSASVTGRRTGTVLVAVLIGIGNQPIRQAVFCVRVIEEHEE
;
A
#
# COMPACT_ATOMS: atom_id res chain seq x y z
N MET A 1 24.92 0.93 -2.86
CA MET A 1 23.99 1.40 -1.81
C MET A 1 22.80 2.01 -2.53
N SER A 2 21.66 1.31 -2.59
CA SER A 2 20.52 1.75 -3.40
C SER A 2 19.75 2.84 -2.67
N ASN A 3 19.66 4.02 -3.29
CA ASN A 3 18.81 5.14 -2.90
C ASN A 3 17.34 4.71 -2.87
N CYS A 4 16.88 4.19 -1.74
CA CYS A 4 15.46 4.07 -1.43
C CYS A 4 15.02 5.43 -0.87
N SER A 5 14.71 6.40 -1.73
CA SER A 5 13.85 7.51 -1.33
C SER A 5 12.43 6.95 -1.13
N THR A 6 12.22 6.16 -0.07
CA THR A 6 10.90 5.71 0.34
C THR A 6 10.18 6.92 0.90
N ALA A 7 9.52 7.68 0.03
CA ALA A 7 8.56 8.70 0.45
C ALA A 7 7.61 8.05 1.46
N THR A 8 7.67 8.50 2.72
CA THR A 8 6.76 8.03 3.76
C THR A 8 5.38 8.54 3.43
N ILE A 9 4.42 7.63 3.25
CA ILE A 9 3.03 7.97 3.00
C ILE A 9 2.40 8.25 4.37
N VAL A 10 1.86 9.44 4.57
CA VAL A 10 1.15 9.80 5.80
C VAL A 10 -0.35 9.66 5.57
N VAL A 11 -1.06 9.08 6.54
CA VAL A 11 -2.52 8.89 6.49
C VAL A 11 -3.12 9.13 7.88
N GLY A 12 -4.28 9.77 7.96
CA GLY A 12 -5.03 9.89 9.21
C GLY A 12 -5.60 8.55 9.67
N VAL A 13 -5.94 8.43 10.95
CA VAL A 13 -6.78 7.32 11.44
C VAL A 13 -8.18 7.48 10.83
N GLY A 14 -8.68 6.43 10.18
CA GLY A 14 -9.96 6.45 9.47
C GLY A 14 -9.86 6.84 7.99
N ASP A 15 -8.82 7.58 7.62
CA ASP A 15 -8.58 7.99 6.24
C ASP A 15 -8.08 6.89 5.35
N THR A 16 -8.35 7.04 4.05
CA THR A 16 -7.92 6.12 3.01
C THR A 16 -7.04 6.82 1.98
N VAL A 17 -5.84 6.28 1.77
CA VAL A 17 -4.89 6.75 0.75
C VAL A 17 -4.64 5.68 -0.30
N ARG A 18 -4.37 6.10 -1.55
CA ARG A 18 -3.97 5.19 -2.63
C ARG A 18 -2.46 5.04 -2.68
N LEU A 19 -1.98 3.81 -2.73
CA LEU A 19 -0.55 3.53 -2.91
C LEU A 19 -0.16 3.70 -4.39
N PRO A 20 0.94 4.42 -4.69
CA PRO A 20 1.40 4.64 -6.06
C PRO A 20 2.12 3.40 -6.60
N ILE A 21 1.36 2.37 -6.97
CA ILE A 21 1.88 1.11 -7.51
C ILE A 21 2.00 1.24 -9.04
N ARG A 22 3.23 1.23 -9.56
CA ARG A 22 3.46 1.15 -11.00
C ARG A 22 3.36 -0.29 -11.45
N LEU A 23 2.40 -0.61 -12.31
CA LEU A 23 2.27 -1.93 -12.94
C LEU A 23 2.68 -1.88 -14.41
N ARG A 24 3.24 -2.98 -14.90
CA ARG A 24 3.56 -3.21 -16.32
C ARG A 24 2.42 -4.00 -16.98
N SER A 25 2.43 -4.06 -18.31
CA SER A 25 1.44 -4.84 -19.07
C SER A 25 1.39 -6.29 -18.58
N GLY A 26 0.19 -6.79 -18.28
CA GLY A 26 -0.05 -8.15 -17.75
C GLY A 26 0.18 -8.32 -16.24
N GLU A 27 0.77 -7.35 -15.56
CA GLU A 27 0.93 -7.39 -14.10
C GLU A 27 -0.38 -7.03 -13.39
N ARG A 28 -0.61 -7.68 -12.24
CA ARG A 28 -1.72 -7.38 -11.32
C ARG A 28 -1.28 -7.53 -9.87
N ILE A 29 -1.99 -6.86 -8.97
CA ILE A 29 -1.82 -7.05 -7.54
C ILE A 29 -2.44 -8.41 -7.17
N LEU A 30 -1.65 -9.30 -6.57
CA LEU A 30 -2.11 -10.59 -6.08
C LEU A 30 -2.58 -10.50 -4.64
N LYS A 31 -1.85 -9.76 -3.81
CA LYS A 31 -2.10 -9.65 -2.38
C LYS A 31 -1.50 -8.37 -1.83
N CYS A 32 -2.17 -7.77 -0.86
CA CYS A 32 -1.61 -6.72 -0.04
C CYS A 32 -1.58 -7.18 1.42
N ILE A 33 -0.51 -6.85 2.13
CA ILE A 33 -0.24 -7.29 3.50
C ILE A 33 0.17 -6.06 4.31
N SER A 34 -0.48 -5.84 5.44
CA SER A 34 -0.08 -4.84 6.42
C SER A 34 -0.49 -5.30 7.82
N ARG A 35 0.15 -4.73 8.84
CA ARG A 35 -0.29 -4.84 10.24
C ARG A 35 -0.75 -3.45 10.71
N ASN A 36 -1.93 -3.32 11.30
CA ASN A 36 -2.48 -2.04 11.79
C ASN A 36 -3.05 -1.08 10.71
N CYS A 37 -3.21 -1.55 9.47
CA CYS A 37 -4.05 -0.90 8.46
C CYS A 37 -5.03 -1.91 7.88
N SER A 38 -6.19 -1.44 7.42
CA SER A 38 -7.04 -2.25 6.53
C SER A 38 -6.70 -1.92 5.09
N ILE A 39 -6.71 -2.92 4.22
CA ILE A 39 -6.37 -2.75 2.81
C ILE A 39 -7.58 -3.14 1.96
N ALA A 40 -7.98 -2.23 1.09
CA ALA A 40 -8.95 -2.50 0.05
C ALA A 40 -8.22 -2.47 -1.31
N THR A 41 -8.31 -3.57 -2.06
CA THR A 41 -7.87 -3.60 -3.46
C THR A 41 -9.05 -3.30 -4.35
N CYS A 42 -9.01 -2.19 -5.09
CA CYS A 42 -10.06 -1.85 -6.05
C CYS A 42 -10.00 -2.83 -7.24
N SER A 43 -11.09 -3.57 -7.46
CA SER A 43 -11.29 -4.47 -8.60
C SER A 43 -11.69 -3.68 -9.86
N SER A 44 -11.61 -4.15 -11.11
CA SER A 44 -11.75 -5.49 -11.70
C SER A 44 -10.46 -6.08 -12.30
N THR A 45 -9.40 -5.28 -12.39
CA THR A 45 -8.02 -5.69 -12.69
C THR A 45 -7.18 -4.93 -11.67
N ALA A 46 -6.79 -5.58 -10.56
CA ALA A 46 -6.28 -4.88 -9.38
C ALA A 46 -4.99 -4.11 -9.70
N THR A 47 -5.16 -2.86 -10.11
CA THR A 47 -4.10 -1.96 -10.58
C THR A 47 -3.70 -0.93 -9.53
N SER A 48 -4.51 -0.80 -8.48
CA SER A 48 -4.29 0.09 -7.35
C SER A 48 -4.67 -0.58 -6.04
N ALA A 49 -3.93 -0.27 -4.97
CA ALA A 49 -4.28 -0.63 -3.60
C ALA A 49 -4.59 0.63 -2.79
N SER A 50 -5.64 0.58 -2.00
CA SER A 50 -6.03 1.62 -1.05
C SER A 50 -5.77 1.13 0.36
N VAL A 51 -5.13 1.96 1.18
CA VAL A 51 -4.79 1.66 2.57
C VAL A 51 -5.54 2.62 3.46
N THR A 52 -6.23 2.07 4.46
CA THR A 52 -6.95 2.84 5.47
C THR A 52 -6.23 2.72 6.82
N GLY A 53 -5.89 3.88 7.41
CA GLY A 53 -5.28 3.95 8.74
C GLY A 53 -6.25 3.46 9.81
N ARG A 54 -5.82 2.55 10.69
CA ARG A 54 -6.67 2.04 11.79
C ARG A 54 -6.20 2.48 13.16
N ARG A 55 -4.88 2.47 13.36
CA ARG A 55 -4.23 2.86 14.61
C ARG A 55 -2.98 3.63 14.26
N THR A 56 -2.66 4.65 15.05
CA THR A 56 -1.44 5.41 14.91
C THR A 56 -0.19 4.53 14.98
N GLY A 57 0.86 5.00 14.31
CA GLY A 57 2.16 4.35 14.25
C GLY A 57 2.66 4.20 12.83
N THR A 58 3.83 3.58 12.70
CA THR A 58 4.45 3.30 11.41
C THR A 58 4.24 1.84 11.05
N VAL A 59 3.77 1.59 9.83
CA VAL A 59 3.50 0.25 9.29
C VAL A 59 4.14 0.10 7.92
N LEU A 60 4.67 -1.09 7.65
CA LEU A 60 5.04 -1.50 6.32
C LEU A 60 3.86 -2.16 5.61
N VAL A 61 3.51 -1.63 4.44
CA VAL A 61 2.53 -2.23 3.54
C VAL A 61 3.28 -2.91 2.41
N ALA A 62 3.16 -4.22 2.32
CA ALA A 62 3.72 -5.04 1.26
C ALA A 62 2.65 -5.36 0.21
N VAL A 63 2.97 -5.14 -1.05
CA VAL A 63 2.11 -5.43 -2.20
C VAL A 63 2.81 -6.47 -3.07
N LEU A 64 2.21 -7.65 -3.16
CA LEU A 64 2.67 -8.73 -4.01
C LEU A 64 2.09 -8.57 -5.41
N ILE A 65 2.96 -8.55 -6.41
CA ILE A 65 2.61 -8.30 -7.81
C ILE A 65 2.98 -9.54 -8.64
N GLY A 66 2.08 -9.91 -9.53
CA GLY A 66 2.17 -11.15 -10.30
C GLY A 66 1.60 -11.03 -11.70
N ILE A 67 1.87 -12.04 -12.52
CA ILE A 67 1.22 -12.27 -13.83
C ILE A 67 0.46 -13.59 -13.70
N GLY A 68 -0.84 -13.58 -14.01
CA GLY A 68 -1.71 -14.70 -13.64
C GLY A 68 -1.68 -14.93 -12.12
N ASN A 69 -1.45 -16.17 -11.67
CA ASN A 69 -1.32 -16.50 -10.24
C ASN A 69 0.13 -16.60 -9.76
N GLN A 70 1.11 -16.26 -10.62
CA GLN A 70 2.53 -16.38 -10.27
C GLN A 70 3.07 -15.04 -9.74
N PRO A 71 3.62 -14.99 -8.51
CA PRO A 71 4.27 -13.80 -8.00
C PRO A 71 5.59 -13.55 -8.75
N ILE A 72 5.84 -12.29 -9.14
CA ILE A 72 7.05 -11.90 -9.88
C ILE A 72 7.87 -10.82 -9.14
N ARG A 73 7.23 -9.99 -8.30
CA ARG A 73 7.90 -8.96 -7.50
C ARG A 73 7.05 -8.47 -6.34
N GLN A 74 7.67 -7.72 -5.44
CA GLN A 74 7.03 -7.08 -4.30
C GLN A 74 7.33 -5.58 -4.30
N ALA A 75 6.34 -4.76 -3.97
CA ALA A 75 6.53 -3.36 -3.61
C ALA A 75 6.28 -3.18 -2.11
N VAL A 76 7.11 -2.39 -1.43
CA VAL A 76 7.01 -2.13 0.00
C VAL A 76 6.90 -0.63 0.24
N PHE A 77 5.90 -0.24 1.00
CA PHE A 77 5.63 1.15 1.35
C PHE A 77 5.70 1.33 2.86
N CYS A 78 6.34 2.40 3.31
CA CYS A 78 6.29 2.84 4.69
C CYS A 78 5.12 3.82 4.84
N VAL A 79 4.11 3.42 5.59
CA VAL A 79 2.92 4.22 5.87
C VAL A 79 2.95 4.64 7.33
N ARG A 80 2.88 5.96 7.59
CA ARG A 80 2.77 6.53 8.93
C ARG A 80 1.33 6.95 9.16
N VAL A 81 0.66 6.30 10.09
CA VAL A 81 -0.69 6.63 10.54
C VAL A 81 -0.60 7.63 11.70
N ILE A 82 -1.28 8.76 11.58
CA ILE A 82 -1.32 9.83 12.60
C ILE A 82 -2.77 10.11 13.02
N GLU A 83 -2.97 10.66 14.22
CA GLU A 83 -4.25 11.28 14.56
C GLU A 83 -4.38 12.56 13.72
N GLU A 84 -5.53 12.78 13.11
CA GLU A 84 -5.84 14.12 12.59
C GLU A 84 -5.99 15.02 13.82
N HIS A 85 -5.15 16.07 13.89
CA HIS A 85 -5.42 17.13 14.85
C HIS A 85 -6.63 17.89 14.35
N GLU A 86 -7.72 17.87 15.11
CA GLU A 86 -8.85 18.79 14.93
C GLU A 86 -8.30 20.22 14.92
N GLU A 87 -8.47 20.93 13.80
CA GLU A 87 -8.25 22.39 13.71
C GLU A 87 -9.30 23.16 14.52
#